data_AF-A0A2V3J7X1-F1
#
_entry.id   AF-A0A2V3J7X1-F1
#
_cell.length_a   1.000
_cell.length_b   1.000
_cell.length_c   1.000
_cell.angle_alpha   90.00
_cell.angle_beta   90.00
_cell.angle_gamma   90.00
#
_symmetry.space_group_name_H-M   'P 1'
#
loop_
_entity.id
_entity.type
_entity.pdbx_description
1 polymer ?
#
loop_
_entity_poly.entity_id
_entity_poly.type
_entity_poly.pdbx_seq_one_letter_code
_entity_poly.pdbx_strand_id
1 'polypeptide(L)' 'MEIKIEEISKKINEYLRILKLARRPKRDEFFKVSKIAGAAILLIGTIGFSIYTLMVILPKGL' A
#
# COMPACT_ATOMS: atom_id res chain seq x y z
N MET A 1 -30.77 18.96 10.38
CA MET A 1 -30.14 17.66 10.06
C MET A 1 -30.06 17.43 8.55
N GLU A 2 -31.00 17.97 7.76
CA GLU A 2 -31.01 17.89 6.29
C GLU A 2 -29.79 18.54 5.61
N ILE A 3 -29.33 19.71 6.09
CA ILE A 3 -28.15 20.40 5.54
C ILE A 3 -26.89 19.51 5.53
N LYS A 4 -26.74 18.65 6.54
CA LYS A 4 -25.57 17.77 6.69
C LYS A 4 -25.55 16.63 5.66
N ILE A 5 -26.72 16.17 5.21
CA ILE A 5 -26.84 15.13 4.18
C ILE A 5 -26.52 15.71 2.79
N GLU A 6 -27.03 16.91 2.49
CA GLU A 6 -26.73 17.65 1.25
C GLU A 6 -25.22 17.93 1.10
N GLU A 7 -24.57 18.36 2.19
CA GLU A 7 -23.13 18.61 2.22
C GLU A 7 -22.30 17.34 1.98
N ILE A 8 -22.70 16.21 2.57
CA ILE A 8 -22.02 14.92 2.36
C ILE A 8 -22.18 14.45 0.91
N SER A 9 -23.39 14.56 0.36
CA SER A 9 -23.67 14.21 -1.04
C SER A 9 -22.82 15.04 -2.01
N LYS A 10 -22.69 16.35 -1.74
CA LYS A 10 -21.83 17.23 -2.54
C LYS A 10 -20.36 16.81 -2.48
N LYS A 11 -19.82 16.53 -1.29
CA LYS A 11 -18.43 16.07 -1.12
C LYS A 11 -18.14 14.75 -1.82
N ILE A 12 -19.07 13.79 -1.76
CA ILE A 12 -18.93 12.52 -2.48
C ILE A 12 -18.84 12.75 -3.98
N ASN A 13 -19.70 13.62 -4.54
CA ASN A 13 -19.66 13.96 -5.96
C ASN A 13 -18.35 14.65 -6.36
N GLU A 14 -17.79 15.51 -5.50
CA GLU A 14 -16.46 16.11 -5.69
C GLU A 14 -15.36 15.04 -5.72
N TYR A 15 -15.34 14.10 -4.77
CA TYR A 15 -14.35 13.01 -4.76
C TYR A 15 -14.49 12.09 -5.97
N LEU A 16 -15.71 11.79 -6.42
CA LEU A 16 -15.93 10.99 -7.64
C LEU A 16 -15.34 11.69 -8.88
N ARG A 17 -15.45 13.02 -8.97
CA ARG A 17 -14.82 13.79 -10.07
C ARG A 17 -13.31 13.71 -10.00
N ILE A 18 -12.72 13.84 -8.81
CA ILE A 18 -11.27 13.72 -8.61
C ILE A 18 -10.79 12.32 -9.01
N LEU A 19 -11.49 11.26 -8.61
CA LEU A 19 -11.15 9.87 -8.99
C LEU A 19 -11.26 9.64 -10.50
N LYS A 20 -12.23 10.27 -11.17
CA LYS A 20 -12.36 10.22 -12.64
C LYS A 20 -11.26 11.00 -13.36
N LEU A 21 -10.77 12.09 -12.77
CA LEU A 21 -9.66 12.89 -13.30
C LEU A 21 -8.29 12.24 -13.04
N ALA A 22 -8.19 11.39 -12.01
CA ALA A 22 -6.95 10.69 -11.70
C ALA A 22 -6.53 9.78 -12.86
N ARG A 23 -5.26 9.87 -13.26
CA ARG A 23 -4.70 9.04 -14.33
C ARG A 23 -4.53 7.61 -13.85
N ARG A 24 -5.21 6.66 -14.50
CA ARG A 24 -4.94 5.22 -14.31
C ARG A 24 -3.52 4.90 -14.82
N PRO A 25 -2.67 4.24 -14.01
CA PRO A 25 -1.31 3.91 -14.45
C PRO A 25 -1.35 2.93 -15.62
N LYS A 26 -0.45 3.11 -16.58
CA LYS A 26 -0.22 2.11 -17.63
C LYS A 26 0.43 0.87 -17.04
N ARG A 27 0.29 -0.28 -17.69
CA ARG A 27 0.88 -1.55 -17.22
C ARG A 27 2.39 -1.44 -17.02
N ASP A 28 3.09 -0.76 -17.92
CA ASP A 28 4.54 -0.57 -17.81
C ASP A 28 4.95 0.29 -16.62
N GLU A 29 4.21 1.38 -16.35
CA GLU A 29 4.42 2.24 -15.19
C GLU A 29 4.19 1.46 -13.89
N PHE A 30 3.11 0.68 -13.84
CA PHE A 30 2.80 -0.19 -12.71
C PHE A 30 3.93 -1.21 -12.47
N PHE A 31 4.36 -1.94 -13.50
CA PHE A 31 5.41 -2.94 -13.35
C PHE A 31 6.76 -2.34 -12.92
N LYS A 32 7.11 -1.13 -13.37
CA LYS A 32 8.33 -0.45 -12.90
C LYS A 32 8.28 -0.21 -11.40
N VAL A 33 7.19 0.34 -10.89
CA VAL A 33 7.03 0.63 -9.46
C VAL A 33 6.93 -0.66 -8.65
N SER A 34 6.12 -1.64 -9.09
CA SER A 34 5.93 -2.91 -8.40
C SER A 34 7.23 -3.72 -8.28
N LYS A 35 8.12 -3.66 -9.28
CA LYS A 35 9.44 -4.32 -9.20
C LYS A 35 10.30 -3.74 -8.09
N ILE A 36 10.38 -2.41 -8.00
CA ILE A 36 11.19 -1.73 -6.98
C ILE A 36 10.58 -1.98 -5.59
N ALA A 37 9.25 -1.83 -5.46
CA ALA A 37 8.55 -2.10 -4.20
C ALA A 37 8.71 -3.56 -3.75
N GLY A 38 8.55 -4.51 -4.68
CA GLY A 38 8.74 -5.94 -4.41
C GLY A 38 10.18 -6.26 -3.98
N ALA A 39 11.17 -5.67 -4.64
CA ALA A 39 12.57 -5.82 -4.24
C ALA A 39 12.84 -5.28 -2.82
N ALA A 40 12.28 -4.13 -2.47
CA ALA A 40 12.41 -3.55 -1.13
C ALA A 40 11.76 -4.43 -0.05
N ILE A 41 10.54 -4.93 -0.31
CA ILE A 41 9.82 -5.83 0.61
C ILE A 41 10.63 -7.11 0.83
N LEU A 42 11.14 -7.73 -0.23
CA LEU A 42 11.94 -8.94 -0.13
C LEU A 42 13.23 -8.71 0.64
N LEU A 43 13.94 -7.60 0.37
CA LEU A 43 15.20 -7.28 1.04
C LEU A 43 14.99 -7.09 2.56
N ILE A 44 14.07 -6.19 2.93
CA ILE A 44 13.80 -5.86 4.34
C ILE A 44 13.21 -7.09 5.06
N GLY A 45 12.29 -7.78 4.41
CA GLY A 45 11.68 -9.00 4.94
C GLY A 45 12.72 -10.09 5.21
N THR A 46 13.66 -10.31 4.29
CA THR A 46 14.73 -11.31 4.45
C THR A 46 15.68 -10.93 5.58
N ILE A 47 16.04 -9.66 5.71
CA ILE A 47 16.90 -9.18 6.81
C ILE A 47 16.21 -9.40 8.15
N GLY A 48 14.95 -8.93 8.30
CA GLY A 48 14.18 -9.13 9.52
C GLY A 48 13.95 -10.60 9.85
N PHE A 49 13.63 -11.41 8.85
CA PHE A 49 13.45 -12.86 8.98
C PHE A 49 14.75 -13.54 9.44
N SER A 50 15.90 -13.16 8.87
CA SER A 50 17.20 -13.72 9.23
C SER A 50 17.54 -13.39 10.69
N ILE A 51 17.35 -12.14 11.11
CA ILE A 51 17.58 -11.72 12.50
C ILE A 51 16.68 -12.51 13.45
N TYR A 52 15.38 -12.59 13.17
CA TYR A 52 14.42 -13.32 14.01
C TYR A 52 14.76 -14.81 14.10
N THR A 53 15.08 -15.43 12.96
CA THR A 53 15.42 -16.85 12.91
C THR A 53 16.67 -17.14 13.73
N LEU A 54 17.73 -16.34 13.56
CA LEU A 54 19.00 -16.55 14.25
C LEU A 54 18.94 -16.23 15.74
N MET A 55 18.26 -15.15 16.13
CA MET A 55 18.24 -14.70 17.54
C MET A 55 17.12 -15.29 18.37
N VAL A 56 16.02 -15.74 17.76
CA VAL A 56 14.83 -16.18 18.50
C VAL A 56 14.54 -17.65 18.27
N ILE A 57 14.54 -18.11 17.01
CA ILE A 57 14.16 -19.49 16.70
C ILE A 57 15.31 -20.46 17.04
N LEU A 58 16.52 -20.17 16.55
CA LEU A 58 17.69 -21.03 16.72
C LEU A 58 18.02 -21.32 18.20
N PRO A 59 18.12 -20.32 19.10
CA PRO A 59 18.44 -20.58 20.51
C PRO A 59 17.27 -21.15 21.33
N LYS A 60 16.03 -21.17 20.80
CA LYS A 60 14.91 -21.84 21.46
C LYS A 60 14.84 -23.34 21.14
N GLY A 61 15.50 -23.78 20.07
CA GLY A 61 15.52 -25.19 19.64
C GLY A 61 16.76 -25.97 20.06
N LEU A 62 17.77 -25.28 20.62
CA LEU A 62 18.92 -25.85 21.34
C LEU A 62 18.58 -25.93 22.84
#